data_AF-A0A7H1B1X6-F1
#
_entry.id   AF-A0A7H1B1X6-F1
#
_cell.length_a   1.000
_cell.length_b   1.000
_cell.length_c   1.000
_cell.angle_alpha   90.00
_cell.angle_beta   90.00
_cell.angle_gamma   90.00
#
_symmetry.space_group_name_H-M   'P 1'
#
loop_
_entity.id
_entity.type
_entity.pdbx_description
1 polymer ?
#
loop_
_entity_poly.entity_id
_entity_poly.type
_entity_poly.pdbx_seq_one_letter_code
_entity_poly.pdbx_strand_id
1 'polypeptide(L)'
;MNVQLHLRLLAAAASTGLALTACGSSGSTSHAPASPSAPPDTPASSSSSPRSAAAPAPPGTTTGLAPQTYKPTALPEPKTRTAHASGLGRLQPLWPFTSLAQARAWERDYHSGGHQPWHLDPDLTALAFTQGYLGFQDIGRVSSHHVSGRHAHIGVGLSKPKGVTGTAATIHLVRYGTGRDAPWEVVGTDDTTFSLTLPAYGATVRSPLLTGGRITGVDESIRVQVRQPSSGAPLGTACCVAAGGKNQPWKERVSYRGATNRVLTVVATTGGHVAEVERFTVTAVHPG
;
A
#
# COMPACT_ATOMS: atom_id res chain seq x y z
N MET A 1 -46.66 -27.79 -10.52
CA MET A 1 -48.01 -27.23 -10.81
C MET A 1 -48.26 -26.12 -9.81
N ASN A 2 -48.94 -25.04 -10.21
CA ASN A 2 -49.28 -23.85 -9.41
C ASN A 2 -48.03 -23.07 -8.90
N VAL A 3 -47.66 -21.87 -9.34
CA VAL A 3 -48.41 -20.67 -9.79
C VAL A 3 -49.17 -19.96 -8.66
N GLN A 4 -48.59 -18.86 -8.17
CA GLN A 4 -49.37 -17.66 -7.89
C GLN A 4 -48.52 -16.41 -8.13
N LEU A 5 -49.05 -15.47 -8.92
CA LEU A 5 -48.41 -14.20 -9.28
C LEU A 5 -49.04 -13.10 -8.42
N HIS A 6 -48.22 -12.24 -7.81
CA HIS A 6 -48.71 -11.03 -7.13
C HIS A 6 -48.19 -9.77 -7.81
N LEU A 7 -48.91 -9.41 -8.87
CA LEU A 7 -48.79 -8.13 -9.55
C LEU A 7 -49.40 -7.03 -8.65
N ARG A 8 -48.65 -5.95 -8.37
CA ARG A 8 -49.20 -4.69 -7.88
C ARG A 8 -48.67 -3.53 -8.72
N LEU A 9 -49.58 -2.93 -9.48
CA LEU A 9 -49.44 -1.59 -10.06
C LEU A 9 -49.98 -0.54 -9.07
N LEU A 10 -49.96 0.73 -9.50
CA LEU A 10 -50.37 1.96 -8.79
C LEU A 10 -49.28 2.49 -7.82
N ALA A 11 -48.92 3.78 -7.86
CA ALA A 11 -49.26 4.82 -8.84
C ALA A 11 -48.13 5.87 -8.91
N ALA A 12 -48.08 6.63 -10.01
CA ALA A 12 -47.21 7.80 -10.12
C ALA A 12 -47.88 9.03 -9.47
N ALA A 13 -47.08 9.84 -8.77
CA ALA A 13 -47.44 11.18 -8.34
C ALA A 13 -46.30 12.13 -8.69
N ALA A 14 -46.60 13.20 -9.43
CA ALA A 14 -45.65 14.25 -9.77
C ALA A 14 -46.06 15.55 -9.08
N SER A 15 -45.09 16.26 -8.52
CA SER A 15 -45.29 17.58 -7.91
C SER A 15 -44.12 18.50 -8.24
N THR A 16 -44.38 19.47 -9.10
CA THR A 16 -43.42 20.50 -9.53
C THR A 16 -43.34 21.61 -8.48
N GLY A 17 -42.14 22.15 -8.23
CA GLY A 17 -41.95 23.31 -7.37
C GLY A 17 -40.74 24.14 -7.79
N LEU A 18 -40.98 25.24 -8.52
CA LEU A 18 -39.96 26.26 -8.76
C LEU A 18 -39.99 27.30 -7.63
N ALA A 19 -38.81 27.73 -7.19
CA ALA A 19 -38.60 29.06 -6.61
C ALA A 19 -37.19 29.55 -6.97
N LEU A 20 -37.12 30.71 -7.65
CA LEU A 20 -35.88 31.43 -7.90
C LEU A 20 -35.93 32.76 -7.15
N THR A 21 -34.91 33.06 -6.37
CA THR A 21 -34.59 34.42 -5.88
C THR A 21 -33.07 34.63 -5.96
N ALA A 22 -32.65 35.87 -6.19
CA ALA A 22 -31.29 36.23 -6.58
C ALA A 22 -30.83 37.56 -5.96
N CYS A 23 -29.56 37.91 -6.15
CA CYS A 23 -28.84 39.08 -5.58
C CYS A 23 -28.69 39.00 -4.05
N GLY A 24 -27.66 39.53 -3.38
CA GLY A 24 -26.40 40.23 -3.69
C GLY A 24 -25.63 40.36 -2.34
N SER A 25 -24.49 41.05 -2.16
CA SER A 25 -23.64 41.88 -3.02
C SER A 25 -22.23 41.94 -2.41
N SER A 26 -21.26 42.38 -3.21
CA SER A 26 -19.88 42.83 -2.93
C SER A 26 -19.42 43.06 -1.47
N GLY A 27 -18.23 42.56 -1.12
CA GLY A 27 -17.47 42.93 0.09
C GLY A 27 -15.96 42.74 -0.11
N SER A 28 -15.22 43.84 -0.24
CA SER A 28 -13.84 43.86 -0.77
C SER A 28 -12.74 43.53 0.25
N THR A 29 -11.72 42.80 -0.22
CA THR A 29 -10.28 42.94 0.08
C THR A 29 -9.81 43.45 1.46
N SER A 30 -8.94 42.67 2.11
CA SER A 30 -7.62 43.16 2.57
C SER A 30 -6.62 42.01 2.72
N HIS A 31 -5.42 42.18 2.15
CA HIS A 31 -4.29 41.29 2.42
C HIS A 31 -3.64 41.64 3.77
N ALA A 32 -3.25 40.62 4.53
CA ALA A 32 -2.03 40.72 5.35
C ALA A 32 -0.82 40.54 4.42
N PRO A 33 0.26 41.29 4.65
CA PRO A 33 1.43 40.61 5.21
C PRO A 33 2.03 41.34 6.42
N ALA A 34 2.58 40.58 7.36
CA ALA A 34 3.37 41.12 8.46
C ALA A 34 4.81 41.44 7.99
N SER A 35 5.38 42.54 8.48
CA SER A 35 6.73 42.98 8.13
C SER A 35 7.83 42.14 8.78
N PRO A 36 8.87 41.72 8.02
CA PRO A 36 10.19 41.39 8.56
C PRO A 36 11.20 42.51 8.26
N SER A 37 11.90 43.01 9.28
CA SER A 37 12.99 43.99 9.12
C SER A 37 14.33 43.31 8.80
N ALA A 38 15.20 43.98 8.02
CA ALA A 38 16.57 43.56 7.71
C ALA A 38 17.38 44.74 7.10
N PRO A 39 18.71 44.61 6.90
CA PRO A 39 19.69 43.80 7.62
C PRO A 39 20.35 44.74 8.67
N PRO A 40 21.67 45.12 8.71
CA PRO A 40 22.91 44.61 8.09
C PRO A 40 23.44 43.37 8.88
N ASP A 41 24.71 42.94 8.95
CA ASP A 41 26.00 43.48 8.48
C ASP A 41 27.03 42.35 8.19
N THR A 42 28.19 42.68 7.61
CA THR A 42 29.29 41.74 7.33
C THR A 42 30.66 42.42 7.48
N PRO A 43 31.65 41.76 8.12
CA PRO A 43 32.62 40.94 7.38
C PRO A 43 32.90 39.59 8.12
N ALA A 44 33.94 38.76 7.90
CA ALA A 44 35.16 38.84 7.08
C ALA A 44 35.66 37.45 6.63
N SER A 45 36.74 37.42 5.83
CA SER A 45 37.55 36.24 5.49
C SER A 45 38.20 35.58 6.72
N SER A 46 38.61 34.30 6.71
CA SER A 46 39.90 33.90 6.09
C SER A 46 40.10 32.39 5.97
N SER A 47 41.03 32.00 5.09
CA SER A 47 41.47 30.64 4.77
C SER A 47 42.25 29.90 5.87
N SER A 48 42.18 28.56 5.89
CA SER A 48 43.37 27.70 5.63
C SER A 48 43.04 26.20 5.68
N SER A 49 43.82 25.40 4.95
CA SER A 49 43.78 23.93 4.98
C SER A 49 45.16 23.37 5.38
N PRO A 50 45.27 22.46 6.37
CA PRO A 50 46.50 21.73 6.63
C PRO A 50 46.60 20.49 5.73
N ARG A 51 47.70 20.37 4.98
CA ARG A 51 48.08 19.16 4.23
C ARG A 51 49.34 18.58 4.90
N SER A 52 49.23 17.44 5.56
CA SER A 52 50.38 16.74 6.16
C SER A 52 50.71 15.46 5.39
N ALA A 53 52.02 15.18 5.27
CA ALA A 53 52.57 14.06 4.51
C ALA A 53 52.97 12.87 5.43
N ALA A 54 53.53 11.82 4.83
CA ALA A 54 53.82 10.53 5.46
C ALA A 54 55.34 10.28 5.68
N ALA A 55 55.67 9.04 6.10
CA ALA A 55 57.00 8.45 6.34
C ALA A 55 57.58 8.66 7.76
N PRO A 56 58.55 7.84 8.22
CA PRO A 56 59.16 6.65 7.58
C PRO A 56 58.92 5.32 8.35
N ALA A 57 59.57 4.23 7.90
CA ALA A 57 59.56 2.92 8.54
C ALA A 57 60.99 2.45 8.93
N PRO A 58 61.16 1.60 9.97
CA PRO A 58 62.43 0.95 10.30
C PRO A 58 62.58 -0.45 9.63
N PRO A 59 63.80 -1.00 9.53
CA PRO A 59 64.08 -2.29 8.88
C PRO A 59 63.81 -3.51 9.77
N GLY A 60 63.73 -4.71 9.17
CA GLY A 60 63.43 -5.98 9.85
C GLY A 60 64.57 -7.01 9.84
N THR A 61 64.31 -8.17 10.47
CA THR A 61 65.20 -9.34 10.55
C THR A 61 64.39 -10.63 10.32
N THR A 62 65.06 -11.71 9.89
CA THR A 62 64.46 -12.85 9.18
C THR A 62 64.19 -14.11 10.02
N THR A 63 63.25 -14.92 9.52
CA THR A 63 63.14 -16.39 9.66
C THR A 63 62.77 -17.00 11.02
N GLY A 64 61.55 -17.55 11.07
CA GLY A 64 61.14 -18.62 11.99
C GLY A 64 60.06 -19.48 11.33
N LEU A 65 60.26 -20.80 11.26
CA LEU A 65 59.35 -21.74 10.57
C LEU A 65 58.13 -22.07 11.45
N ALA A 66 56.93 -21.98 10.87
CA ALA A 66 55.68 -22.44 11.49
C ALA A 66 54.80 -23.17 10.45
N PRO A 67 53.95 -24.14 10.85
CA PRO A 67 53.24 -25.00 9.89
C PRO A 67 52.17 -24.27 9.05
N GLN A 68 52.09 -24.63 7.77
CA GLN A 68 51.06 -24.14 6.85
C GLN A 68 49.72 -24.87 7.08
N THR A 69 48.85 -24.29 7.91
CA THR A 69 47.44 -24.70 7.98
C THR A 69 46.72 -24.31 6.69
N TYR A 70 46.48 -25.29 5.82
CA TYR A 70 45.71 -25.09 4.59
C TYR A 70 44.30 -24.57 4.89
N LYS A 71 44.07 -23.28 4.70
CA LYS A 71 42.74 -22.67 4.73
C LYS A 71 41.97 -23.13 3.47
N PRO A 72 40.85 -23.86 3.59
CA PRO A 72 40.11 -24.29 2.41
C PRO A 72 39.59 -23.09 1.61
N THR A 73 39.77 -23.11 0.30
CA THR A 73 39.13 -22.17 -0.61
C THR A 73 37.62 -22.28 -0.45
N ALA A 74 36.95 -21.18 -0.10
CA ALA A 74 35.50 -21.17 0.04
C ALA A 74 34.85 -21.45 -1.33
N LEU A 75 34.17 -22.59 -1.43
CA LEU A 75 33.29 -22.89 -2.55
C LEU A 75 32.20 -21.80 -2.61
N PRO A 76 31.86 -21.24 -3.80
CA PRO A 76 30.79 -20.26 -3.89
C PRO A 76 29.48 -20.89 -3.40
N GLU A 77 28.81 -20.23 -2.44
CA GLU A 77 27.59 -20.76 -1.84
C GLU A 77 26.53 -21.06 -2.91
N PRO A 78 25.88 -22.24 -2.87
CA PRO A 78 24.79 -22.54 -3.78
C PRO A 78 23.63 -21.59 -3.48
N LYS A 79 23.37 -20.66 -4.42
CA LYS A 79 22.32 -19.63 -4.34
C LYS A 79 21.05 -20.20 -3.72
N THR A 80 20.79 -19.87 -2.46
CA THR A 80 19.76 -20.54 -1.66
C THR A 80 18.39 -20.22 -2.24
N ARG A 81 17.82 -21.17 -3.01
CA ARG A 81 16.45 -21.11 -3.52
C ARG A 81 15.55 -20.84 -2.33
N THR A 82 15.07 -19.59 -2.22
CA THR A 82 14.42 -19.11 -0.99
C THR A 82 13.23 -20.02 -0.71
N ALA A 83 13.21 -20.65 0.46
CA ALA A 83 12.13 -21.55 0.83
C ALA A 83 10.81 -20.77 0.77
N HIS A 84 9.86 -21.26 -0.03
CA HIS A 84 8.51 -20.71 -0.05
C HIS A 84 7.97 -20.75 1.37
N ALA A 85 7.53 -19.62 1.89
CA ALA A 85 7.07 -19.54 3.26
C ALA A 85 5.89 -20.49 3.49
N SER A 86 6.11 -21.50 4.34
CA SER A 86 5.15 -22.58 4.59
C SER A 86 3.80 -22.01 5.02
N GLY A 87 2.81 -22.15 4.13
CA GLY A 87 1.46 -21.61 4.32
C GLY A 87 0.98 -20.57 3.29
N LEU A 88 1.88 -19.96 2.49
CA LEU A 88 1.49 -18.98 1.44
C LEU A 88 1.35 -19.58 0.03
N GLY A 89 2.09 -20.65 -0.29
CA GLY A 89 2.09 -21.26 -1.63
C GLY A 89 2.62 -20.32 -2.71
N ARG A 90 1.71 -19.74 -3.51
CA ARG A 90 2.00 -18.73 -4.57
C ARG A 90 1.61 -17.30 -4.17
N LEU A 91 0.98 -17.10 -3.02
CA LEU A 91 0.61 -15.78 -2.52
C LEU A 91 1.84 -14.97 -2.12
N GLN A 92 1.77 -13.67 -2.34
CA GLN A 92 2.84 -12.72 -2.06
C GLN A 92 2.49 -11.89 -0.81
N PRO A 93 3.32 -11.91 0.25
CA PRO A 93 3.10 -11.08 1.43
C PRO A 93 3.28 -9.60 1.06
N LEU A 94 2.27 -8.77 1.30
CA LEU A 94 2.30 -7.33 1.03
C LEU A 94 2.55 -6.51 2.28
N TRP A 95 1.86 -6.84 3.36
CA TRP A 95 1.82 -6.10 4.62
C TRP A 95 1.14 -6.95 5.71
N PRO A 96 1.61 -6.93 6.97
CA PRO A 96 2.67 -6.09 7.50
C PRO A 96 4.09 -6.65 7.39
N PHE A 97 4.28 -7.95 7.14
CA PHE A 97 5.59 -8.60 7.25
C PHE A 97 6.25 -8.83 5.90
N THR A 98 7.36 -8.12 5.66
CA THR A 98 8.16 -8.27 4.43
C THR A 98 8.83 -9.63 4.28
N SER A 99 8.83 -10.45 5.35
CA SER A 99 9.32 -11.83 5.35
C SER A 99 8.76 -12.67 6.52
N LEU A 100 8.75 -13.99 6.34
CA LEU A 100 8.37 -14.96 7.37
C LEU A 100 9.27 -14.88 8.62
N ALA A 101 10.51 -14.39 8.47
CA ALA A 101 11.41 -14.15 9.60
C ALA A 101 10.89 -13.01 10.51
N GLN A 102 10.27 -11.97 9.96
CA GLN A 102 9.64 -10.91 10.74
C GLN A 102 8.33 -11.38 11.38
N ALA A 103 7.47 -12.08 10.63
CA ALA A 103 6.23 -12.65 11.18
C ALA A 103 6.50 -13.60 12.37
N ARG A 104 7.53 -14.46 12.25
CA ARG A 104 8.00 -15.33 13.34
C ARG A 104 8.73 -14.62 14.46
N ALA A 105 9.33 -13.44 14.21
CA ALA A 105 9.90 -12.62 15.29
C ALA A 105 8.76 -12.07 16.14
N TRP A 106 7.81 -11.41 15.48
CA TRP A 106 6.59 -10.93 16.11
C TRP A 106 5.83 -12.03 16.89
N GLU A 107 5.69 -13.25 16.34
CA GLU A 107 5.02 -14.36 17.05
C GLU A 107 5.72 -14.71 18.38
N ARG A 108 7.07 -14.71 18.42
CA ARG A 108 7.84 -14.93 19.66
C ARG A 108 7.72 -13.76 20.62
N ASP A 109 7.79 -12.54 20.11
CA ASP A 109 7.72 -11.33 20.92
C ASP A 109 6.34 -11.23 21.59
N TYR A 110 5.26 -11.55 20.85
CA TYR A 110 3.90 -11.71 21.37
C TYR A 110 3.81 -12.78 22.47
N HIS A 111 4.38 -13.98 22.26
CA HIS A 111 4.44 -15.02 23.30
C HIS A 111 5.24 -14.62 24.55
N SER A 112 6.14 -13.64 24.45
CA SER A 112 6.87 -13.07 25.58
C SER A 112 6.15 -11.91 26.30
N GLY A 113 4.93 -11.56 25.87
CA GLY A 113 4.10 -10.47 26.44
C GLY A 113 3.95 -9.24 25.52
N GLY A 114 4.51 -9.27 24.31
CA GLY A 114 4.42 -8.19 23.33
C GLY A 114 2.98 -7.83 22.93
N HIS A 115 2.71 -6.54 22.76
CA HIS A 115 1.37 -6.00 22.54
C HIS A 115 1.18 -5.45 21.12
N GLN A 116 0.64 -6.26 20.21
CA GLN A 116 -0.04 -5.85 18.96
C GLN A 116 -1.11 -6.91 18.59
N PRO A 117 -2.20 -7.07 19.37
CA PRO A 117 -3.17 -8.15 19.18
C PRO A 117 -3.89 -8.10 17.82
N TRP A 118 -3.92 -6.93 17.16
CA TRP A 118 -4.54 -6.75 15.85
C TRP A 118 -3.97 -7.69 14.78
N HIS A 119 -2.70 -8.12 14.86
CA HIS A 119 -2.15 -9.10 13.92
C HIS A 119 -2.84 -10.48 13.98
N LEU A 120 -3.52 -10.83 15.06
CA LEU A 120 -4.26 -12.10 15.16
C LEU A 120 -5.71 -11.99 14.66
N ASP A 121 -6.18 -10.76 14.46
CA ASP A 121 -7.54 -10.40 14.09
C ASP A 121 -7.58 -9.94 12.61
N PRO A 122 -8.39 -10.57 11.75
CA PRO A 122 -8.38 -10.27 10.32
C PRO A 122 -9.00 -8.91 10.01
N ASP A 123 -9.97 -8.47 10.82
CA ASP A 123 -10.71 -7.24 10.64
C ASP A 123 -9.84 -6.04 11.05
N LEU A 124 -9.19 -6.13 12.22
CA LEU A 124 -8.24 -5.11 12.66
C LEU A 124 -7.01 -5.05 11.75
N THR A 125 -6.52 -6.18 11.21
CA THR A 125 -5.43 -6.17 10.21
C THR A 125 -5.88 -5.50 8.90
N ALA A 126 -7.09 -5.79 8.42
CA ALA A 126 -7.65 -5.18 7.21
C ALA A 126 -7.85 -3.65 7.34
N LEU A 127 -8.32 -3.19 8.50
CA LEU A 127 -8.46 -1.76 8.80
C LEU A 127 -7.10 -1.07 8.97
N ALA A 128 -6.15 -1.69 9.68
CA ALA A 128 -4.81 -1.13 9.87
C ALA A 128 -4.02 -1.03 8.54
N PHE A 129 -4.19 -1.99 7.63
CA PHE A 129 -3.69 -1.90 6.25
C PHE A 129 -4.31 -0.71 5.51
N THR A 130 -5.63 -0.56 5.58
CA THR A 130 -6.38 0.46 4.84
C THR A 130 -6.09 1.89 5.34
N GLN A 131 -6.23 2.13 6.64
CA GLN A 131 -6.06 3.46 7.23
C GLN A 131 -4.60 3.80 7.53
N GLY A 132 -3.80 2.81 7.94
CA GLY A 132 -2.39 3.02 8.30
C GLY A 132 -1.44 2.96 7.10
N TYR A 133 -1.48 1.87 6.32
CA TYR A 133 -0.51 1.63 5.25
C TYR A 133 -0.90 2.22 3.89
N LEU A 134 -2.19 2.22 3.53
CA LEU A 134 -2.68 2.93 2.34
C LEU A 134 -3.05 4.39 2.63
N GLY A 135 -3.46 4.70 3.87
CA GLY A 135 -3.76 6.06 4.32
C GLY A 135 -5.22 6.50 4.15
N PHE A 136 -6.14 5.58 3.79
CA PHE A 136 -7.51 5.91 3.41
C PHE A 136 -8.41 6.09 4.64
N GLN A 137 -8.26 7.22 5.35
CA GLN A 137 -8.88 7.46 6.66
C GLN A 137 -10.41 7.29 6.67
N ASP A 138 -11.10 7.69 5.60
CA ASP A 138 -12.55 7.55 5.47
C ASP A 138 -13.03 6.08 5.50
N ILE A 139 -12.19 5.13 5.07
CA ILE A 139 -12.49 3.69 5.00
C ILE A 139 -12.03 3.02 6.29
N GLY A 140 -12.93 2.98 7.27
CA GLY A 140 -12.64 2.61 8.67
C GLY A 140 -13.69 1.73 9.32
N ARG A 141 -14.57 1.08 8.54
CA ARG A 141 -15.43 -0.01 9.02
C ARG A 141 -15.26 -1.27 8.20
N VAL A 142 -15.53 -2.41 8.82
CA VAL A 142 -15.80 -3.66 8.12
C VAL A 142 -17.17 -3.57 7.43
N SER A 143 -17.31 -4.21 6.26
CA SER A 143 -18.56 -4.37 5.52
C SER A 143 -18.96 -5.85 5.34
N SER A 144 -17.98 -6.76 5.37
CA SER A 144 -18.20 -8.21 5.41
C SER A 144 -16.99 -8.92 6.03
N HIS A 145 -17.24 -10.03 6.73
CA HIS A 145 -16.20 -10.88 7.30
C HIS A 145 -16.43 -12.34 6.88
N HIS A 146 -15.42 -12.98 6.29
CA HIS A 146 -15.44 -14.39 5.94
C HIS A 146 -14.06 -15.01 6.15
N VAL A 147 -13.96 -16.00 7.05
CA VAL A 147 -12.71 -16.72 7.36
C VAL A 147 -12.89 -18.20 7.07
N SER A 148 -11.94 -18.78 6.33
CA SER A 148 -11.93 -20.21 5.98
C SER A 148 -10.53 -20.79 6.12
N GLY A 149 -10.33 -21.60 7.15
CA GLY A 149 -9.04 -22.25 7.46
C GLY A 149 -7.91 -21.25 7.68
N ARG A 150 -7.08 -21.05 6.65
CA ARG A 150 -5.93 -20.14 6.67
C ARG A 150 -6.15 -18.82 5.93
N HIS A 151 -7.33 -18.61 5.33
CA HIS A 151 -7.68 -17.44 4.54
C HIS A 151 -8.75 -16.59 5.24
N ALA A 152 -8.70 -15.28 5.03
CA ALA A 152 -9.75 -14.34 5.39
C ALA A 152 -10.02 -13.39 4.21
N HIS A 153 -11.30 -13.09 3.97
CA HIS A 153 -11.77 -12.20 2.92
C HIS A 153 -12.65 -11.14 3.59
N ILE A 154 -12.06 -9.97 3.85
CA ILE A 154 -12.65 -8.93 4.70
C ILE A 154 -13.02 -7.72 3.84
N GLY A 155 -14.31 -7.46 3.71
CA GLY A 155 -14.81 -6.23 3.11
C GLY A 155 -14.57 -5.05 4.03
N VAL A 156 -14.04 -3.95 3.49
CA VAL A 156 -13.90 -2.66 4.19
C VAL A 156 -14.73 -1.58 3.50
N GLY A 157 -15.18 -0.56 4.23
CA GLY A 157 -16.04 0.50 3.71
C GLY A 157 -16.01 1.81 4.51
N LEU A 158 -16.74 2.81 4.00
CA LEU A 158 -16.78 4.18 4.54
C LEU A 158 -17.39 4.28 5.95
N SER A 159 -16.77 5.07 6.81
CA SER A 159 -16.97 5.04 8.27
C SER A 159 -18.21 5.77 8.81
N LYS A 160 -18.74 6.78 8.11
CA LYS A 160 -19.82 7.68 8.61
C LYS A 160 -20.78 8.14 7.49
N PRO A 161 -21.87 8.85 7.82
CA PRO A 161 -23.19 8.30 8.02
C PRO A 161 -24.11 8.49 6.78
N LYS A 162 -23.55 8.68 5.58
CA LYS A 162 -24.26 9.11 4.36
C LYS A 162 -25.19 8.03 3.73
N GLY A 163 -25.65 7.04 4.49
CA GLY A 163 -26.49 5.92 4.01
C GLY A 163 -25.82 4.92 3.06
N VAL A 164 -24.61 5.20 2.56
CA VAL A 164 -23.90 4.34 1.59
C VAL A 164 -23.30 3.10 2.28
N THR A 165 -24.06 2.02 2.30
CA THR A 165 -23.66 0.68 2.80
C THR A 165 -22.79 -0.10 1.80
N GLY A 166 -21.90 0.58 1.07
CA GLY A 166 -20.99 -0.05 0.12
C GLY A 166 -19.80 -0.78 0.76
N THR A 167 -19.19 -1.69 -0.01
CA THR A 167 -17.83 -2.20 0.20
C THR A 167 -16.90 -1.46 -0.75
N ALA A 168 -15.82 -0.90 -0.22
CA ALA A 168 -14.79 -0.17 -0.98
C ALA A 168 -13.75 -1.12 -1.60
N ALA A 169 -13.38 -2.16 -0.86
CA ALA A 169 -12.57 -3.29 -1.33
C ALA A 169 -12.83 -4.54 -0.47
N THR A 170 -12.60 -5.73 -1.01
CA THR A 170 -12.54 -6.99 -0.24
C THR A 170 -11.08 -7.42 -0.12
N ILE A 171 -10.49 -7.27 1.07
CA ILE A 171 -9.08 -7.57 1.32
C ILE A 171 -8.91 -9.06 1.56
N HIS A 172 -7.99 -9.68 0.81
CA HIS A 172 -7.57 -11.06 1.03
C HIS A 172 -6.38 -11.07 1.99
N LEU A 173 -6.55 -11.75 3.12
CA LEU A 173 -5.51 -12.01 4.11
C LEU A 173 -5.30 -13.50 4.29
N VAL A 174 -4.10 -13.89 4.71
CA VAL A 174 -3.77 -15.27 5.08
C VAL A 174 -2.92 -15.36 6.34
N ARG A 175 -3.03 -16.47 7.06
CA ARG A 175 -2.15 -16.78 8.19
C ARG A 175 -0.72 -16.96 7.68
N TYR A 176 0.24 -16.19 8.20
CA TYR A 176 1.63 -16.17 7.71
C TYR A 176 2.58 -16.89 8.66
N GLY A 177 2.69 -18.21 8.47
CA GLY A 177 3.47 -19.10 9.34
C GLY A 177 2.69 -20.34 9.78
N THR A 178 3.35 -21.25 10.47
CA THR A 178 2.82 -22.57 10.82
C THR A 178 2.43 -22.72 12.29
N GLY A 179 2.68 -21.71 13.12
CA GLY A 179 2.22 -21.70 14.51
C GLY A 179 0.72 -21.41 14.62
N ARG A 180 0.16 -21.67 15.81
CA ARG A 180 -1.27 -21.43 16.10
C ARG A 180 -1.60 -19.93 16.10
N ASP A 181 -0.62 -19.11 16.50
CA ASP A 181 -0.70 -17.65 16.62
C ASP A 181 -0.02 -16.97 15.43
N ALA A 182 0.08 -17.66 14.29
CA ALA A 182 0.62 -17.07 13.06
C ALA A 182 -0.22 -15.84 12.68
N PRO A 183 0.39 -14.67 12.44
CA PRO A 183 -0.34 -13.44 12.19
C PRO A 183 -1.05 -13.46 10.83
N TRP A 184 -2.03 -12.57 10.65
CA TRP A 184 -2.59 -12.26 9.33
C TRP A 184 -1.62 -11.38 8.53
N GLU A 185 -1.55 -11.69 7.24
CA GLU A 185 -0.77 -10.99 6.23
C GLU A 185 -1.68 -10.71 5.05
N VAL A 186 -1.77 -9.45 4.64
CA VAL A 186 -2.50 -9.02 3.45
C VAL A 186 -1.74 -9.52 2.21
N VAL A 187 -2.47 -10.09 1.26
CA VAL A 187 -1.90 -10.65 0.03
C VAL A 187 -2.50 -10.05 -1.24
N GLY A 188 -3.63 -9.34 -1.17
CA GLY A 188 -4.27 -8.67 -2.33
C GLY A 188 -5.71 -8.26 -2.02
N THR A 189 -6.51 -7.99 -3.06
CA THR A 189 -7.97 -7.81 -2.93
C THR A 189 -8.76 -8.60 -4.00
N ASP A 190 -9.99 -9.00 -3.66
CA ASP A 190 -10.87 -9.87 -4.46
C ASP A 190 -12.02 -9.08 -5.13
N ASP A 191 -11.69 -7.95 -5.76
CA ASP A 191 -12.70 -6.98 -6.21
C ASP A 191 -13.29 -7.25 -7.59
N THR A 192 -14.62 -7.19 -7.69
CA THR A 192 -15.38 -7.54 -8.90
C THR A 192 -15.89 -6.33 -9.69
N THR A 193 -16.09 -5.17 -9.06
CA THR A 193 -16.59 -3.95 -9.72
C THR A 193 -15.50 -2.95 -10.09
N PHE A 194 -14.31 -3.07 -9.52
CA PHE A 194 -13.10 -2.32 -9.87
C PHE A 194 -11.90 -3.22 -9.62
N SER A 195 -11.14 -3.54 -10.67
CA SER A 195 -10.08 -4.56 -10.62
C SER A 195 -8.78 -4.08 -11.25
N LEU A 196 -7.67 -4.65 -10.75
CA LEU A 196 -6.30 -4.38 -11.16
C LEU A 196 -5.65 -5.71 -11.60
N THR A 197 -5.80 -6.04 -12.89
CA THR A 197 -5.38 -7.33 -13.48
C THR A 197 -4.10 -7.22 -14.33
N LEU A 198 -3.64 -5.99 -14.57
CA LEU A 198 -2.35 -5.67 -15.17
C LEU A 198 -1.58 -4.80 -14.16
N PRO A 199 -0.34 -5.15 -13.79
CA PRO A 199 0.35 -6.40 -14.10
C PRO A 199 -0.34 -7.61 -13.45
N ALA A 200 -0.03 -8.82 -13.94
CA ALA A 200 -0.51 -10.04 -13.31
C ALA A 200 0.05 -10.20 -11.90
N TYR A 201 -0.71 -10.88 -11.03
CA TYR A 201 -0.33 -11.11 -9.64
C TYR A 201 1.00 -11.87 -9.51
N GLY A 202 1.94 -11.32 -8.73
CA GLY A 202 3.29 -11.87 -8.55
C GLY A 202 4.22 -11.70 -9.76
N ALA A 203 3.85 -10.87 -10.74
CA ALA A 203 4.73 -10.60 -11.90
C ALA A 203 5.97 -9.79 -11.49
N THR A 204 7.10 -10.08 -12.15
CA THR A 204 8.30 -9.23 -12.11
C THR A 204 8.11 -8.03 -13.04
N VAL A 205 8.33 -6.82 -12.54
CA VAL A 205 8.05 -5.56 -13.25
C VAL A 205 9.20 -4.56 -13.19
N ARG A 206 9.24 -3.66 -14.17
CA ARG A 206 10.17 -2.53 -14.25
C ARG A 206 9.40 -1.21 -14.26
N SER A 207 10.09 -0.13 -13.91
CA SER A 207 9.60 1.24 -14.07
C SER A 207 9.88 1.74 -15.50
N PRO A 208 8.94 2.39 -16.20
CA PRO A 208 7.56 2.67 -15.81
C PRO A 208 6.64 1.44 -15.94
N LEU A 209 5.92 1.14 -14.86
CA LEU A 209 5.00 0.03 -14.77
C LEU A 209 3.71 0.31 -15.55
N LEU A 210 3.33 -0.56 -16.49
CA LEU A 210 1.98 -0.57 -17.06
C LEU A 210 1.02 -1.22 -16.06
N THR A 211 0.01 -0.46 -15.62
CA THR A 211 -1.11 -0.95 -14.82
C THR A 211 -2.41 -0.96 -15.61
N GLY A 212 -3.44 -1.64 -15.10
CA GLY A 212 -4.77 -1.63 -15.68
C GLY A 212 -5.67 -2.77 -15.20
N GLY A 213 -6.90 -2.76 -15.67
CA GLY A 213 -7.91 -3.76 -15.32
C GLY A 213 -9.28 -3.34 -15.83
N ARG A 214 -10.33 -3.51 -15.02
CA ARG A 214 -11.70 -3.15 -15.41
C ARG A 214 -12.44 -2.40 -14.29
N ILE A 215 -13.39 -1.56 -14.66
CA ILE A 215 -14.21 -0.78 -13.72
C ILE A 215 -15.68 -0.71 -14.16
N THR A 216 -16.59 -0.72 -13.19
CA THR A 216 -18.01 -0.44 -13.36
C THR A 216 -18.36 0.76 -12.49
N GLY A 217 -18.91 1.83 -13.06
CA GLY A 217 -19.07 3.09 -12.34
C GLY A 217 -19.58 4.24 -13.20
N VAL A 218 -19.51 5.46 -12.68
CA VAL A 218 -19.86 6.70 -13.38
C VAL A 218 -18.78 7.74 -13.08
N ASP A 219 -18.24 8.36 -14.13
CA ASP A 219 -17.28 9.47 -14.09
C ASP A 219 -16.13 9.28 -13.08
N GLU A 220 -15.55 8.08 -13.12
CA GLU A 220 -14.53 7.57 -12.21
C GLU A 220 -13.16 8.16 -12.56
N SER A 221 -12.45 8.69 -11.56
CA SER A 221 -11.11 9.25 -11.74
C SER A 221 -10.07 8.34 -11.09
N ILE A 222 -9.46 7.46 -11.90
CA ILE A 222 -8.55 6.44 -11.39
C ILE A 222 -7.18 7.04 -11.09
N ARG A 223 -6.76 6.87 -9.83
CA ARG A 223 -5.39 7.12 -9.34
C ARG A 223 -4.69 5.79 -9.11
N VAL A 224 -3.39 5.74 -9.36
CA VAL A 224 -2.58 4.54 -9.15
C VAL A 224 -1.32 4.89 -8.37
N GLN A 225 -0.92 4.02 -7.44
CA GLN A 225 0.27 4.20 -6.61
C GLN A 225 1.06 2.89 -6.51
N VAL A 226 2.38 3.00 -6.47
CA VAL A 226 3.28 1.89 -6.09
C VAL A 226 3.81 2.19 -4.68
N ARG A 227 3.68 1.24 -3.76
CA ARG A 227 4.08 1.37 -2.33
C ARG A 227 4.93 0.16 -1.89
N GLN A 228 5.62 0.30 -0.77
CA GLN A 228 6.31 -0.80 -0.09
C GLN A 228 6.28 -0.58 1.44
N PRO A 229 6.23 -1.63 2.28
CA PRO A 229 6.17 -1.47 3.74
C PRO A 229 7.31 -0.67 4.38
N SER A 230 8.49 -0.58 3.75
CA SER A 230 9.61 0.22 4.29
C SER A 230 9.53 1.72 3.95
N SER A 231 8.40 2.20 3.41
CA SER A 231 8.19 3.61 3.08
C SER A 231 6.77 4.05 3.43
N GLY A 232 6.64 5.13 4.21
CA GLY A 232 5.34 5.77 4.47
C GLY A 232 4.78 6.52 3.25
N ALA A 233 5.63 6.89 2.29
CA ALA A 233 5.25 7.55 1.05
C ALA A 233 5.23 6.57 -0.14
N PRO A 234 4.35 6.77 -1.15
CA PRO A 234 4.43 6.04 -2.41
C PRO A 234 5.78 6.21 -3.12
N LEU A 235 6.26 5.12 -3.73
CA LEU A 235 7.46 5.08 -4.58
C LEU A 235 7.25 5.71 -5.96
N GLY A 236 5.99 5.91 -6.33
CA GLY A 236 5.53 6.45 -7.60
C GLY A 236 4.01 6.55 -7.61
N THR A 237 3.48 7.54 -8.31
CA THR A 237 2.03 7.76 -8.47
C THR A 237 1.71 8.11 -9.92
N ALA A 238 0.47 7.86 -10.33
CA ALA A 238 -0.09 8.31 -11.59
C ALA A 238 -1.56 8.71 -11.42
N CYS A 239 -1.98 9.68 -12.22
CA CYS A 239 -3.31 10.30 -12.22
C CYS A 239 -3.51 10.98 -13.59
N CYS A 240 -4.71 11.16 -14.12
CA CYS A 240 -6.01 10.82 -13.55
C CYS A 240 -6.83 10.15 -14.66
N VAL A 241 -6.90 8.82 -14.66
CA VAL A 241 -7.49 8.10 -15.80
C VAL A 241 -9.01 8.14 -15.66
N ALA A 242 -9.64 8.96 -16.50
CA ALA A 242 -11.08 8.97 -16.65
C ALA A 242 -11.59 7.61 -17.13
N ALA A 243 -12.52 7.03 -16.39
CA ALA A 243 -13.19 5.78 -16.71
C ALA A 243 -14.65 5.81 -16.22
N GLY A 244 -15.45 4.83 -16.58
CA GLY A 244 -16.87 4.80 -16.22
C GLY A 244 -17.68 3.92 -17.16
N GLY A 245 -18.99 3.83 -16.93
CA GLY A 245 -19.86 2.87 -17.60
C GLY A 245 -19.73 1.45 -17.02
N LYS A 246 -20.24 0.45 -17.74
CA LYS A 246 -20.30 -0.94 -17.26
C LYS A 246 -19.09 -1.75 -17.69
N ASN A 247 -18.31 -2.24 -16.72
CA ASN A 247 -17.18 -3.15 -16.92
C ASN A 247 -16.17 -2.68 -17.98
N GLN A 248 -15.88 -1.38 -18.06
CA GLN A 248 -14.96 -0.83 -19.05
C GLN A 248 -13.49 -1.09 -18.69
N PRO A 249 -12.59 -1.28 -19.68
CA PRO A 249 -11.18 -1.45 -19.43
C PRO A 249 -10.52 -0.10 -19.08
N TRP A 250 -9.52 -0.13 -18.21
CA TRP A 250 -8.67 1.03 -17.88
C TRP A 250 -7.19 0.62 -17.87
N LYS A 251 -6.28 1.56 -18.16
CA LYS A 251 -4.81 1.36 -18.14
C LYS A 251 -4.10 2.67 -17.77
N GLU A 252 -2.92 2.57 -17.14
CA GLU A 252 -2.07 3.72 -16.78
C GLU A 252 -0.57 3.31 -16.75
N ARG A 253 0.39 4.25 -16.73
CA ARG A 253 1.84 3.97 -16.67
C ARG A 253 2.52 4.66 -15.48
N VAL A 254 2.63 3.96 -14.35
CA VAL A 254 3.23 4.47 -13.12
C VAL A 254 4.75 4.42 -13.18
N SER A 255 5.40 5.59 -13.20
CA SER A 255 6.84 5.68 -12.93
C SER A 255 7.09 5.62 -11.42
N TYR A 256 7.91 4.66 -10.98
CA TYR A 256 8.34 4.51 -9.58
C TYR A 256 9.87 4.38 -9.46
N ARG A 257 10.43 4.71 -8.29
CA ARG A 257 11.87 4.59 -7.96
C ARG A 257 12.06 4.15 -6.50
N GLY A 258 13.29 3.80 -6.10
CA GLY A 258 13.61 3.52 -4.69
C GLY A 258 13.03 2.23 -4.09
N ALA A 259 12.63 1.27 -4.93
CA ALA A 259 12.15 -0.03 -4.47
C ALA A 259 13.28 -0.82 -3.77
N THR A 260 13.03 -1.22 -2.52
CA THR A 260 13.94 -1.99 -1.66
C THR A 260 13.31 -3.28 -1.14
N ASN A 261 11.97 -3.36 -1.09
CA ASN A 261 11.26 -4.59 -0.75
C ASN A 261 11.25 -5.60 -1.90
N ARG A 262 11.23 -6.90 -1.58
CA ARG A 262 11.07 -7.99 -2.56
C ARG A 262 9.69 -8.04 -3.19
N VAL A 263 8.68 -7.47 -2.54
CA VAL A 263 7.30 -7.35 -3.02
C VAL A 263 6.90 -5.88 -2.90
N LEU A 264 6.26 -5.34 -3.94
CA LEU A 264 5.66 -4.02 -3.95
C LEU A 264 4.13 -4.15 -4.03
N THR A 265 3.46 -3.24 -3.35
CA THR A 265 2.02 -3.06 -3.40
C THR A 265 1.70 -2.13 -4.56
N VAL A 266 0.92 -2.59 -5.54
CA VAL A 266 0.32 -1.71 -6.55
C VAL A 266 -1.15 -1.54 -6.17
N VAL A 267 -1.56 -0.30 -5.91
CA VAL A 267 -2.94 0.05 -5.55
C VAL A 267 -3.53 1.00 -6.58
N ALA A 268 -4.75 0.72 -7.01
CA ALA A 268 -5.57 1.65 -7.78
C ALA A 268 -6.77 2.11 -6.95
N THR A 269 -7.13 3.39 -7.00
CA THR A 269 -8.24 4.00 -6.27
C THR A 269 -9.15 4.80 -7.18
N THR A 270 -10.41 4.95 -6.78
CA THR A 270 -11.40 5.86 -7.40
C THR A 270 -12.34 6.41 -6.31
N GLY A 271 -12.92 7.58 -6.59
CA GLY A 271 -13.76 8.34 -5.67
C GLY A 271 -13.86 9.81 -6.11
N GLY A 272 -14.38 10.66 -5.23
CA GLY A 272 -14.55 12.11 -5.45
C GLY A 272 -15.98 12.62 -5.35
N HIS A 273 -16.97 11.72 -5.24
CA HIS A 273 -18.40 12.05 -5.11
C HIS A 273 -18.84 12.07 -3.63
N VAL A 274 -18.40 11.08 -2.87
CA VAL A 274 -18.82 10.81 -1.48
C VAL A 274 -17.65 10.96 -0.49
N ALA A 275 -16.46 10.54 -0.91
CA ALA A 275 -15.18 10.54 -0.16
C ALA A 275 -14.00 10.61 -1.16
N GLU A 276 -12.75 10.82 -0.70
CA GLU A 276 -11.58 10.83 -1.61
C GLU A 276 -11.35 9.45 -2.26
N VAL A 277 -11.49 8.39 -1.47
CA VAL A 277 -11.46 7.00 -1.94
C VAL A 277 -12.79 6.35 -1.57
N GLU A 278 -13.57 6.01 -2.59
CA GLU A 278 -14.81 5.25 -2.44
C GLU A 278 -14.60 3.77 -2.72
N ARG A 279 -13.65 3.45 -3.61
CA ARG A 279 -13.24 2.08 -3.94
C ARG A 279 -11.76 1.99 -4.24
N PHE A 280 -11.16 0.85 -3.95
CA PHE A 280 -9.77 0.55 -4.30
C PHE A 280 -9.58 -0.94 -4.61
N THR A 281 -8.44 -1.27 -5.21
CA THR A 281 -8.04 -2.64 -5.53
C THR A 281 -6.51 -2.76 -5.51
N VAL A 282 -5.98 -3.92 -5.07
CA VAL A 282 -4.55 -4.12 -4.79
C VAL A 282 -4.02 -5.41 -5.44
N THR A 283 -2.88 -5.31 -6.12
CA THR A 283 -2.10 -6.47 -6.58
C THR A 283 -0.65 -6.41 -6.11
N ALA A 284 -0.01 -7.58 -6.02
CA ALA A 284 1.37 -7.75 -5.60
C ALA A 284 2.31 -7.96 -6.80
N VAL A 285 3.49 -7.34 -6.76
CA VAL A 285 4.50 -7.45 -7.83
C VAL A 285 5.91 -7.56 -7.26
N HIS A 286 6.85 -8.09 -8.05
CA HIS A 286 8.28 -8.07 -7.74
C HIS A 286 9.00 -6.98 -8.56
N PRO A 287 9.91 -6.17 -7.99
CA PRO A 287 10.82 -5.37 -8.80
C PRO A 287 11.82 -6.27 -9.55
N GLY A 288 12.26 -5.86 -10.73
CA GLY A 288 13.29 -6.57 -11.53
C GLY A 288 14.25 -5.63 -12.24
#